data_AF-A0A260VZ99-F1
#
_entry.id   AF-A0A260VZ99-F1
#
_cell.length_a   1.000
_cell.length_b   1.000
_cell.length_c   1.000
_cell.angle_alpha   90.00
_cell.angle_beta   90.00
_cell.angle_gamma   90.00
#
_symmetry.space_group_name_H-M   'P 1'
#
loop_
_entity.id
_entity.type
_entity.pdbx_description
1 polymer ?
#
loop_
_entity_poly.entity_id
_entity_poly.type
_entity_poly.pdbx_seq_one_letter_code
_entity_poly.pdbx_strand_id
1 'polypeptide(L)'
;QVRLLGNIDYGTDITLDDLRRFYDAVIFSTGANADRALNIPGIDLDGSYGAADFVSWYDGHPDVPRTWPLDAEKVAVLGVGNVALDVARVLAKTGDELLPTEIPANVYEGLKANKALEVHVFGRRGPAQAKFTPLELRELDHSPNIEVIVAPEDIDYDEGSEAARRGSKQVDMVANTLQDWAIRDVGNRPHKLFLHFFESPTEILGENGKVVGLRTERTELDGTGNVRGTGTYNDWDVQAVYRAVGYLSQNIAQLPFDDQAGTIPNEAGRV
;
A
#
# COMPACT_ATOMS: atom_id res chain seq x y z
N GLN A 1 -26.29 27.37 4.62
CA GLN A 1 -25.25 27.70 5.61
C GLN A 1 -24.52 26.42 5.96
N VAL A 2 -23.19 26.44 6.08
CA VAL A 2 -22.36 25.26 6.42
C VAL A 2 -21.67 25.51 7.76
N ARG A 3 -21.62 24.49 8.63
CA ARG A 3 -20.91 24.52 9.92
C ARG A 3 -20.05 23.27 10.03
N LEU A 4 -18.82 23.41 10.52
CA LEU A 4 -17.92 22.32 10.85
C LEU A 4 -17.83 22.19 12.37
N LEU A 5 -18.09 20.99 12.88
CA LEU A 5 -17.95 20.64 14.29
C LEU A 5 -16.97 19.47 14.37
N GLY A 6 -15.72 19.74 14.76
CA GLY A 6 -14.68 18.72 14.94
C GLY A 6 -14.61 18.21 16.38
N ASN A 7 -13.87 17.13 16.59
CA ASN A 7 -13.70 16.48 17.91
C ASN A 7 -15.04 16.07 18.54
N ILE A 8 -15.90 15.44 17.73
CA ILE A 8 -17.16 14.83 18.13
C ILE A 8 -17.23 13.46 17.46
N ASP A 9 -17.16 12.41 18.27
CA ASP A 9 -17.17 11.03 17.80
C ASP A 9 -18.59 10.47 17.75
N TYR A 10 -19.01 10.07 16.55
CA TYR A 10 -20.27 9.37 16.37
C TYR A 10 -20.19 7.96 16.98
N GLY A 11 -21.24 7.56 17.72
CA GLY A 11 -21.30 6.32 18.49
C GLY A 11 -20.82 6.46 19.93
N THR A 12 -20.11 7.55 20.26
CA THR A 12 -19.63 7.86 21.62
C THR A 12 -20.25 9.16 22.15
N ASP A 13 -20.00 10.28 21.47
CA ASP A 13 -20.49 11.60 21.89
C ASP A 13 -21.91 11.90 21.39
N ILE A 14 -22.25 11.37 20.22
CA ILE A 14 -23.56 11.53 19.57
C ILE A 14 -24.02 10.21 18.96
N THR A 15 -25.33 9.99 18.92
CA THR A 15 -25.94 8.79 18.32
C THR A 15 -26.74 9.13 17.06
N LEU A 16 -27.13 8.10 16.30
CA LEU A 16 -28.05 8.25 15.18
C LEU A 16 -29.39 8.83 15.61
N ASP A 17 -29.87 8.46 16.79
CA ASP A 17 -31.16 8.93 17.32
C ASP A 17 -31.09 10.44 17.64
N ASP A 18 -29.96 10.90 18.18
CA ASP A 18 -29.71 12.34 18.36
C ASP A 18 -29.73 13.07 17.02
N LEU A 19 -28.99 12.55 16.03
CA LEU A 19 -28.90 13.16 14.71
C LEU A 19 -30.27 13.21 14.01
N ARG A 20 -31.04 12.12 14.03
CA ARG A 20 -32.39 12.06 13.44
C ARG A 20 -33.40 13.00 14.08
N ARG A 21 -33.18 13.39 15.34
CA ARG A 21 -34.05 14.35 16.03
C ARG A 21 -33.85 15.79 15.55
N PHE A 22 -32.63 16.13 15.13
CA PHE A 22 -32.25 17.51 14.83
C PHE A 22 -32.02 17.78 13.33
N TYR A 23 -31.92 16.74 12.50
CA TYR A 23 -31.61 16.86 11.07
C TYR A 23 -32.60 16.09 10.21
N ASP A 24 -32.98 16.68 9.07
CA ASP A 24 -33.87 16.06 8.08
C ASP A 24 -33.22 14.85 7.36
N ALA A 25 -31.90 14.88 7.22
CA ALA A 25 -31.10 13.81 6.61
C ALA A 25 -29.73 13.72 7.26
N VAL A 26 -29.19 12.51 7.33
CA VAL A 26 -27.85 12.20 7.86
C VAL A 26 -27.08 11.48 6.76
N ILE A 27 -25.89 11.98 6.44
CA ILE A 27 -24.99 11.38 5.45
C ILE A 27 -23.78 10.86 6.21
N PHE A 28 -23.53 9.55 6.12
CA PHE A 28 -22.33 8.93 6.66
C PHE A 28 -21.22 8.93 5.62
N SER A 29 -20.16 9.67 5.91
CA SER A 29 -18.98 9.85 5.03
C SER A 29 -17.68 9.65 5.81
N THR A 30 -17.61 8.57 6.61
CA THR A 30 -16.52 8.28 7.55
C THR A 30 -15.31 7.60 6.92
N GLY A 31 -15.37 7.27 5.62
CA GLY A 31 -14.26 6.67 4.89
C GLY A 31 -13.93 5.24 5.30
N ALA A 32 -12.69 4.84 5.02
CA ALA A 32 -12.14 3.53 5.35
C ALA A 32 -10.76 3.72 6.00
N ASN A 33 -10.64 3.31 7.26
CA ASN A 33 -9.49 3.60 8.12
C ASN A 33 -8.77 2.35 8.63
N ALA A 34 -9.24 1.14 8.27
CA ALA A 34 -8.57 -0.12 8.63
C ALA A 34 -7.96 -0.77 7.38
N ASP A 35 -6.89 -1.54 7.54
CA ASP A 35 -6.35 -2.37 6.45
C ASP A 35 -7.22 -3.62 6.23
N ARG A 36 -7.32 -4.09 4.98
CA ARG A 36 -7.89 -5.41 4.69
C ARG A 36 -6.97 -6.49 5.24
N ALA A 37 -7.56 -7.49 5.88
CA ALA A 37 -6.82 -8.63 6.38
C ALA A 37 -6.18 -9.42 5.23
N LEU A 38 -4.90 -9.76 5.39
CA LEU A 38 -4.19 -10.72 4.56
C LEU A 38 -3.99 -11.99 5.39
N ASN A 39 -4.73 -13.05 5.08
CA ASN A 39 -4.69 -14.28 5.85
C ASN A 39 -3.57 -15.22 5.35
N ILE A 40 -2.34 -14.96 5.79
CA ILE A 40 -1.16 -15.80 5.54
C ILE A 40 -0.44 -16.11 6.86
N PRO A 41 0.31 -17.22 6.98
CA PRO A 41 1.11 -17.49 8.16
C PRO A 41 2.15 -16.39 8.43
N GLY A 42 2.46 -16.15 9.70
CA GLY A 42 3.42 -15.14 10.14
C GLY A 42 2.92 -13.68 10.08
N ILE A 43 1.65 -13.46 9.77
CA ILE A 43 1.08 -12.12 9.60
C ILE A 43 1.21 -11.21 10.84
N ASP A 44 1.26 -11.79 12.03
CA ASP A 44 1.34 -11.10 13.32
C ASP A 44 2.76 -11.05 13.92
N LEU A 45 3.79 -11.41 13.15
CA LEU A 45 5.18 -11.32 13.60
C LEU A 45 5.57 -9.86 13.85
N ASP A 46 6.47 -9.64 14.82
CA ASP A 46 7.10 -8.33 15.02
C ASP A 46 7.92 -7.96 13.77
N GLY A 47 7.63 -6.81 13.17
CA GLY A 47 8.10 -6.44 11.82
C GLY A 47 7.04 -6.52 10.71
N SER A 48 5.83 -7.05 10.99
CA SER A 48 4.71 -7.08 10.05
C SER A 48 3.68 -6.00 10.38
N TYR A 49 3.56 -5.00 9.51
CA TYR A 49 2.80 -3.78 9.76
C TYR A 49 1.66 -3.56 8.76
N GLY A 50 0.60 -2.90 9.22
CA GLY A 50 -0.42 -2.33 8.35
C GLY A 50 0.12 -1.12 7.57
N ALA A 51 -0.25 -0.98 6.30
CA ALA A 51 0.11 0.23 5.55
C ALA A 51 -0.64 1.45 6.08
N ALA A 52 -1.91 1.28 6.51
CA ALA A 52 -2.71 2.33 7.13
C ALA A 52 -2.03 2.93 8.36
N ASP A 53 -1.47 2.09 9.22
CA ASP A 53 -0.80 2.49 10.46
C ASP A 53 0.46 3.31 10.16
N PHE A 54 1.24 2.87 9.17
CA PHE A 54 2.44 3.60 8.75
C PHE A 54 2.10 4.95 8.11
N VAL A 55 1.08 4.98 7.26
CA VAL A 55 0.54 6.22 6.66
C VAL A 55 0.10 7.20 7.73
N SER A 56 -0.73 6.72 8.66
CA SER A 56 -1.21 7.51 9.79
C SER A 56 -0.06 8.07 10.61
N TRP A 57 1.02 7.29 10.81
CA TRP A 57 2.20 7.77 11.51
C TRP A 57 2.91 8.90 10.77
N TYR A 58 3.25 8.72 9.49
CA TYR A 58 4.00 9.74 8.75
C TYR A 58 3.17 11.00 8.44
N ASP A 59 1.85 10.88 8.37
CA ASP A 59 0.91 12.01 8.26
C ASP A 59 0.62 12.68 9.63
N GLY A 60 1.16 12.12 10.72
CA GLY A 60 1.07 12.70 12.06
C GLY A 60 -0.29 12.58 12.72
N HIS A 61 -1.09 11.57 12.34
CA HIS A 61 -2.40 11.29 12.93
C HIS A 61 -2.29 11.20 14.46
N PRO A 62 -3.21 11.83 15.22
CA PRO A 62 -3.09 11.90 16.67
C PRO A 62 -3.28 10.55 17.39
N ASP A 63 -4.03 9.63 16.77
CA ASP A 63 -4.42 8.35 17.40
C ASP A 63 -3.39 7.21 17.22
N VAL A 64 -2.26 7.46 16.56
CA VAL A 64 -1.19 6.47 16.38
C VAL A 64 0.06 6.87 17.16
N PRO A 65 0.96 5.92 17.48
CA PRO A 65 2.21 6.22 18.16
C PRO A 65 3.01 7.32 17.45
N ARG A 66 3.74 8.15 18.20
CA ARG A 66 4.55 9.23 17.62
C ARG A 66 5.86 8.75 16.97
N THR A 67 6.23 7.49 17.18
CA THR A 67 7.47 6.88 16.70
C THR A 67 7.17 5.61 15.93
N TRP A 68 8.01 5.27 14.95
CA TRP A 68 7.91 4.05 14.17
C TRP A 68 9.25 3.29 14.15
N PRO A 69 9.25 1.95 14.26
CA PRO A 69 10.47 1.13 14.27
C PRO A 69 11.06 0.97 12.86
N LEU A 70 11.92 1.91 12.46
CA LEU A 70 12.60 1.94 11.15
C LEU A 70 14.00 1.29 11.19
N ASP A 71 14.09 0.13 11.82
CA ASP A 71 15.36 -0.58 12.06
C ASP A 71 15.77 -1.57 10.95
N ALA A 72 14.87 -1.86 10.02
CA ALA A 72 15.10 -2.78 8.91
C ALA A 72 15.89 -2.11 7.77
N GLU A 73 16.87 -2.81 7.22
CA GLU A 73 17.63 -2.39 6.02
C GLU A 73 16.94 -2.85 4.73
N LYS A 74 16.25 -3.98 4.75
CA LYS A 74 15.49 -4.55 3.63
C LYS A 74 14.04 -4.74 4.03
N VAL A 75 13.13 -4.14 3.29
CA VAL A 75 11.70 -4.14 3.62
C VAL A 75 10.85 -4.58 2.43
N ALA A 76 9.77 -5.30 2.70
CA ALA A 76 8.78 -5.67 1.71
C ALA A 76 7.53 -4.78 1.84
N VAL A 77 6.95 -4.38 0.72
CA VAL A 77 5.64 -3.72 0.63
C VAL A 77 4.73 -4.59 -0.23
N LEU A 78 3.62 -5.04 0.33
CA LEU A 78 2.69 -5.94 -0.36
C LEU A 78 1.57 -5.13 -1.01
N GLY A 79 1.53 -5.11 -2.34
CA GLY A 79 0.48 -4.41 -3.10
C GLY A 79 1.06 -3.55 -4.22
N VAL A 80 0.25 -3.34 -5.26
CA VAL A 80 0.59 -2.52 -6.44
C VAL A 80 -0.46 -1.44 -6.68
N GLY A 81 -0.83 -0.72 -5.62
CA GLY A 81 -1.65 0.51 -5.68
C GLY A 81 -0.87 1.73 -5.18
N ASN A 82 -1.43 2.93 -5.31
CA ASN A 82 -0.72 4.16 -4.93
C ASN A 82 -0.26 4.17 -3.46
N VAL A 83 -1.07 3.64 -2.52
CA VAL A 83 -0.66 3.53 -1.11
C VAL A 83 0.65 2.72 -0.97
N ALA A 84 0.82 1.65 -1.75
CA ALA A 84 2.07 0.89 -1.74
C ALA A 84 3.25 1.73 -2.26
N LEU A 85 3.03 2.56 -3.28
CA LEU A 85 4.05 3.50 -3.76
C LEU A 85 4.36 4.57 -2.72
N ASP A 86 3.36 5.09 -2.02
CA ASP A 86 3.54 6.10 -0.98
C ASP A 86 4.39 5.55 0.17
N VAL A 87 4.03 4.36 0.67
CA VAL A 87 4.80 3.62 1.68
C VAL A 87 6.22 3.37 1.19
N ALA A 88 6.39 2.84 -0.03
CA ALA A 88 7.70 2.56 -0.59
C ALA A 88 8.54 3.84 -0.77
N ARG A 89 7.92 4.94 -1.19
CA ARG A 89 8.56 6.25 -1.38
C ARG A 89 9.01 6.84 -0.04
N VAL A 90 8.18 6.77 1.00
CA VAL A 90 8.55 7.29 2.33
C VAL A 90 9.67 6.44 2.94
N LEU A 91 9.63 5.11 2.78
CA LEU A 91 10.69 4.21 3.26
C LEU A 91 12.00 4.38 2.48
N ALA A 92 11.94 4.70 1.19
CA ALA A 92 13.12 4.84 0.33
C ALA A 92 13.67 6.28 0.27
N LYS A 93 12.92 7.32 0.67
CA LYS A 93 13.44 8.69 0.71
C LYS A 93 14.19 8.95 2.01
N THR A 94 15.20 9.82 1.92
CA THR A 94 15.83 10.40 3.11
C THR A 94 14.88 11.38 3.81
N GLY A 95 15.04 11.58 5.12
CA GLY A 95 14.28 12.61 5.84
C GLY A 95 14.46 14.01 5.25
N ASP A 96 15.66 14.35 4.77
CA ASP A 96 15.96 15.66 4.18
C ASP A 96 15.23 15.90 2.84
N GLU A 97 15.01 14.86 2.04
CA GLU A 97 14.19 14.97 0.81
C GLU A 97 12.73 15.30 1.10
N LEU A 98 12.26 15.01 2.32
CA LEU A 98 10.88 15.24 2.74
C LEU A 98 10.72 16.53 3.56
N LEU A 99 11.81 17.17 4.04
CA LEU A 99 11.76 18.48 4.73
C LEU A 99 11.02 19.61 3.99
N PRO A 100 11.02 19.68 2.64
CA PRO A 100 10.22 20.69 1.93
C PRO A 100 8.71 20.48 2.03
N THR A 101 8.26 19.34 2.56
CA THR A 101 6.85 19.00 2.76
C THR A 101 6.39 19.35 4.19
N GLU A 102 5.14 19.05 4.52
CA GLU A 102 4.55 19.29 5.85
C GLU A 102 4.80 18.14 6.85
N ILE A 103 5.84 17.31 6.64
CA ILE A 103 6.14 16.21 7.57
C ILE A 103 6.35 16.70 9.01
N PRO A 104 5.69 16.10 10.02
CA PRO A 104 5.90 16.45 11.42
C PRO A 104 7.34 16.24 11.87
N ALA A 105 7.81 17.03 12.85
CA ALA A 105 9.18 16.92 13.36
C ALA A 105 9.54 15.52 13.89
N ASN A 106 8.61 14.82 14.56
CA ASN A 106 8.84 13.44 15.01
C ASN A 106 8.99 12.44 13.85
N VAL A 107 8.34 12.71 12.72
CA VAL A 107 8.42 11.88 11.51
C VAL A 107 9.76 12.13 10.83
N TYR A 108 10.17 13.40 10.68
CA TYR A 108 11.50 13.76 10.18
C TYR A 108 12.61 13.06 10.97
N GLU A 109 12.60 13.14 12.30
CA GLU A 109 13.63 12.50 13.13
C GLU A 109 13.61 10.96 12.99
N GLY A 110 12.43 10.35 12.84
CA GLY A 110 12.31 8.92 12.52
C GLY A 110 12.91 8.57 11.16
N LEU A 111 12.56 9.31 10.11
CA LEU A 111 13.05 9.09 8.74
C LEU A 111 14.54 9.38 8.59
N LYS A 112 15.08 10.29 9.39
CA LYS A 112 16.52 10.56 9.47
C LYS A 112 17.30 9.38 10.08
N ALA A 113 16.67 8.63 10.98
CA ALA A 113 17.22 7.42 11.59
C ALA A 113 16.88 6.13 10.82
N ASN A 114 16.08 6.23 9.75
CA ASN A 114 15.67 5.10 8.94
C ASN A 114 16.88 4.37 8.35
N LYS A 115 16.91 3.04 8.52
CA LYS A 115 17.99 2.17 8.02
C LYS A 115 17.69 1.54 6.67
N ALA A 116 16.46 1.68 6.15
CA ALA A 116 16.07 1.03 4.91
C ALA A 116 16.93 1.48 3.73
N LEU A 117 17.59 0.51 3.08
CA LEU A 117 18.38 0.66 1.87
C LEU A 117 17.71 -0.05 0.68
N GLU A 118 16.98 -1.13 0.94
CA GLU A 118 16.25 -1.87 -0.09
C GLU A 118 14.76 -1.94 0.24
N VAL A 119 13.93 -1.50 -0.70
CA VAL A 119 12.48 -1.55 -0.60
C VAL A 119 11.97 -2.43 -1.74
N HIS A 120 11.30 -3.52 -1.42
CA HIS A 120 10.76 -4.47 -2.40
C HIS A 120 9.24 -4.39 -2.42
N VAL A 121 8.66 -3.91 -3.53
CA VAL A 121 7.21 -3.85 -3.73
C VAL A 121 6.75 -5.07 -4.51
N PHE A 122 5.79 -5.82 -3.95
CA PHE A 122 5.34 -7.09 -4.52
C PHE A 122 3.91 -7.00 -5.07
N GLY A 123 3.77 -7.35 -6.34
CA GLY A 123 2.50 -7.50 -7.05
C GLY A 123 2.24 -8.94 -7.47
N ARG A 124 1.09 -9.50 -7.06
CA ARG A 124 0.68 -10.85 -7.46
C ARG A 124 0.33 -11.02 -8.95
N ARG A 125 0.12 -9.91 -9.68
CA ARG A 125 -0.22 -9.86 -11.12
C ARG A 125 0.83 -9.07 -11.87
N GLY A 126 0.71 -9.01 -13.20
CA GLY A 126 1.65 -8.30 -14.07
C GLY A 126 1.50 -6.77 -14.10
N PRO A 127 2.40 -6.09 -14.84
CA PRO A 127 2.45 -4.64 -14.98
C PRO A 127 1.14 -4.00 -15.45
N ALA A 128 0.42 -4.64 -16.39
CA ALA A 128 -0.85 -4.11 -16.92
C ALA A 128 -1.99 -4.11 -15.89
N GLN A 129 -1.86 -4.85 -14.79
CA GLN A 129 -2.85 -4.92 -13.71
C GLN A 129 -2.45 -4.11 -12.47
N ALA A 130 -1.31 -3.42 -12.50
CA ALA A 130 -0.92 -2.45 -11.49
C ALA A 130 -1.93 -1.30 -11.44
N LYS A 131 -2.28 -0.88 -10.22
CA LYS A 131 -3.25 0.20 -9.97
C LYS A 131 -2.55 1.54 -9.68
N PHE A 132 -1.30 1.67 -10.07
CA PHE A 132 -0.55 2.91 -9.99
C PHE A 132 -1.14 3.95 -10.93
N THR A 133 -1.04 5.22 -10.56
CA THR A 133 -1.21 6.29 -11.55
C THR A 133 0.14 6.63 -12.18
N PRO A 134 0.18 7.05 -13.46
CA PRO A 134 1.45 7.34 -14.14
C PRO A 134 2.31 8.40 -13.46
N LEU A 135 1.69 9.40 -12.81
CA LEU A 135 2.42 10.45 -12.11
C LEU A 135 3.10 9.88 -10.86
N GLU A 136 2.34 9.20 -10.00
CA GLU A 136 2.87 8.62 -8.77
C GLU A 136 3.97 7.60 -9.01
N LEU A 137 3.85 6.81 -10.09
CA LEU A 137 4.91 5.90 -10.48
C LEU A 137 6.20 6.66 -10.82
N ARG A 138 6.14 7.63 -11.74
CA ARG A 138 7.35 8.35 -12.21
C ARG A 138 8.04 9.16 -11.12
N GLU A 139 7.28 9.67 -10.15
CA GLU A 139 7.85 10.39 -9.00
C GLU A 139 8.85 9.55 -8.19
N LEU A 140 8.77 8.22 -8.22
CA LEU A 140 9.78 7.36 -7.57
C LEU A 140 11.19 7.58 -8.14
N ASP A 141 11.29 7.85 -9.45
CA ASP A 141 12.57 7.91 -10.16
C ASP A 141 13.16 9.34 -10.23
N HIS A 142 12.40 10.34 -9.78
CA HIS A 142 12.86 11.73 -9.65
C HIS A 142 13.81 11.94 -8.45
N SER A 143 13.81 11.02 -7.48
CA SER A 143 14.73 11.12 -6.34
C SER A 143 16.18 10.88 -6.79
N PRO A 144 17.14 11.72 -6.36
CA PRO A 144 18.56 11.47 -6.61
C PRO A 144 19.11 10.28 -5.82
N ASN A 145 18.38 9.80 -4.79
CA ASN A 145 18.82 8.74 -3.89
C ASN A 145 18.21 7.37 -4.20
N ILE A 146 17.09 7.33 -4.93
CA ILE A 146 16.35 6.10 -5.20
C ILE A 146 16.65 5.61 -6.61
N GLU A 147 17.20 4.40 -6.70
CA GLU A 147 17.29 3.64 -7.95
C GLU A 147 16.10 2.69 -8.04
N VAL A 148 15.17 2.95 -8.97
CA VAL A 148 14.04 2.05 -9.22
C VAL A 148 14.50 0.91 -10.15
N ILE A 149 14.22 -0.33 -9.76
CA ILE A 149 14.65 -1.54 -10.46
C ILE A 149 13.42 -2.40 -10.76
N VAL A 150 13.31 -2.82 -12.02
CA VAL A 150 12.28 -3.77 -12.48
C VAL A 150 13.00 -4.89 -13.22
N ALA A 151 12.66 -6.13 -12.92
CA ALA A 151 13.27 -7.28 -13.58
C ALA A 151 12.70 -7.43 -15.01
N PRO A 152 13.53 -7.66 -16.05
CA PRO A 152 13.04 -7.89 -17.41
C PRO A 152 12.03 -9.04 -17.52
N GLU A 153 12.22 -10.10 -16.74
CA GLU A 153 11.32 -11.26 -16.69
C GLU A 153 9.91 -10.95 -16.15
N ASP A 154 9.76 -9.83 -15.45
CA ASP A 154 8.47 -9.37 -14.92
C ASP A 154 7.69 -8.51 -15.92
N ILE A 155 8.26 -8.24 -17.09
CA ILE A 155 7.58 -7.57 -18.21
C ILE A 155 6.97 -8.63 -19.13
N ASP A 156 5.77 -9.09 -18.77
CA ASP A 156 4.98 -10.05 -19.55
C ASP A 156 3.53 -9.57 -19.74
N TYR A 157 2.95 -9.87 -20.89
CA TYR A 157 1.61 -9.45 -21.31
C TYR A 157 0.90 -10.54 -22.11
N ASP A 158 -0.26 -10.94 -21.62
CA ASP A 158 -1.21 -11.82 -22.31
C ASP A 158 -2.29 -11.00 -23.05
N GLU A 159 -3.25 -11.69 -23.68
CA GLU A 159 -4.33 -11.04 -24.42
C GLU A 159 -5.17 -10.10 -23.53
N GLY A 160 -5.48 -10.52 -22.29
CA GLY A 160 -6.20 -9.69 -21.33
C GLY A 160 -5.41 -8.46 -20.88
N SER A 161 -4.10 -8.59 -20.69
CA SER A 161 -3.19 -7.48 -20.38
C SER A 161 -3.15 -6.46 -21.52
N GLU A 162 -3.01 -6.93 -22.75
CA GLU A 162 -3.02 -6.11 -23.95
C GLU A 162 -4.37 -5.41 -24.17
N ALA A 163 -5.48 -6.09 -23.87
CA ALA A 163 -6.80 -5.47 -23.88
C ALA A 163 -6.92 -4.35 -22.83
N ALA A 164 -6.41 -4.56 -21.61
CA ALA A 164 -6.40 -3.54 -20.56
C ALA A 164 -5.59 -2.30 -20.95
N ARG A 165 -4.41 -2.49 -21.55
CA ARG A 165 -3.56 -1.41 -22.08
C ARG A 165 -4.27 -0.61 -23.17
N ARG A 166 -4.85 -1.28 -24.17
CA ARG A 166 -5.64 -0.60 -25.23
C ARG A 166 -6.86 0.13 -24.68
N GLY A 167 -7.49 -0.41 -23.64
CA GLY A 167 -8.67 0.15 -23.01
C GLY A 167 -8.42 1.36 -22.11
N SER A 168 -7.18 1.59 -21.66
CA SER A 168 -6.84 2.67 -20.74
C SER A 168 -5.46 3.26 -21.02
N LYS A 169 -5.45 4.54 -21.41
CA LYS A 169 -4.20 5.31 -21.59
C LYS A 169 -3.36 5.37 -20.32
N GLN A 170 -3.98 5.34 -19.14
CA GLN A 170 -3.23 5.32 -17.87
C GLN A 170 -2.49 4.01 -17.68
N VAL A 171 -3.15 2.88 -17.96
CA VAL A 171 -2.54 1.54 -17.87
C VAL A 171 -1.40 1.42 -18.87
N ASP A 172 -1.60 1.87 -20.11
CA ASP A 172 -0.54 1.83 -21.13
C ASP A 172 0.68 2.67 -20.75
N MET A 173 0.47 3.89 -20.21
CA MET A 173 1.58 4.73 -19.74
C MET A 173 2.35 4.09 -18.58
N VAL A 174 1.67 3.44 -17.63
CA VAL A 174 2.32 2.72 -16.52
C VAL A 174 3.15 1.56 -17.06
N ALA A 175 2.57 0.73 -17.93
CA ALA A 175 3.24 -0.42 -18.52
C ALA A 175 4.47 -0.01 -19.34
N ASN A 176 4.39 1.06 -20.12
CA ASN A 176 5.53 1.61 -20.87
C ASN A 176 6.64 2.11 -19.93
N THR A 177 6.30 2.85 -18.87
CA THR A 177 7.31 3.30 -17.88
C THR A 177 8.02 2.13 -17.20
N LEU A 178 7.29 1.08 -16.82
CA LEU A 178 7.90 -0.13 -16.23
C LEU A 178 8.81 -0.86 -17.21
N GLN A 179 8.40 -0.96 -18.47
CA GLN A 179 9.21 -1.57 -19.53
C GLN A 179 10.51 -0.77 -19.78
N ASP A 180 10.42 0.56 -19.82
CA ASP A 180 11.59 1.44 -19.96
C ASP A 180 12.58 1.26 -18.79
N TRP A 181 12.06 1.08 -17.57
CA TRP A 181 12.89 0.80 -16.39
C TRP A 181 13.46 -0.60 -16.33
N ALA A 182 12.80 -1.59 -16.96
CA ALA A 182 13.32 -2.95 -17.00
C ALA A 182 14.52 -3.10 -17.94
N ILE A 183 14.63 -2.25 -18.97
CA ILE A 183 15.70 -2.32 -19.97
C ILE A 183 16.84 -1.31 -19.75
N ARG A 184 16.72 -0.42 -18.76
CA ARG A 184 17.76 0.58 -18.47
C ARG A 184 18.89 -0.02 -17.65
N ASP A 185 20.09 0.56 -17.79
CA ASP A 185 21.21 0.25 -16.91
C ASP A 185 20.92 0.73 -15.48
N VAL A 186 21.15 -0.14 -14.50
CA VAL A 186 20.96 0.18 -13.08
C VAL A 186 22.08 1.09 -12.60
N GLY A 187 21.71 2.25 -12.06
CA GLY A 187 22.62 3.22 -11.49
C GLY A 187 23.17 2.85 -10.11
N ASN A 188 23.97 3.77 -9.55
CA ASN A 188 24.63 3.59 -8.25
C ASN A 188 23.97 4.39 -7.11
N ARG A 189 22.71 4.84 -7.28
CA ARG A 189 22.00 5.55 -6.21
C ARG A 189 21.87 4.63 -4.98
N PRO A 190 22.02 5.18 -3.75
CA PRO A 190 22.22 4.40 -2.54
C PRO A 190 21.02 3.54 -2.15
N HIS A 191 19.79 4.02 -2.36
CA HIS A 191 18.58 3.27 -2.01
C HIS A 191 18.05 2.55 -3.25
N LYS A 192 17.72 1.27 -3.11
CA LYS A 192 17.17 0.44 -4.17
C LYS A 192 15.68 0.20 -3.93
N LEU A 193 14.87 0.50 -4.93
CA LEU A 193 13.44 0.22 -4.90
C LEU A 193 13.11 -0.78 -6.00
N PHE A 194 12.84 -2.01 -5.61
CA PHE A 194 12.49 -3.09 -6.53
C PHE A 194 10.97 -3.17 -6.70
N LEU A 195 10.50 -3.25 -7.94
CA LEU A 195 9.12 -3.57 -8.25
C LEU A 195 9.08 -5.00 -8.81
N HIS A 196 8.59 -5.93 -7.99
CA HIS A 196 8.45 -7.34 -8.35
C HIS A 196 7.01 -7.63 -8.74
N PHE A 197 6.82 -8.16 -9.94
CA PHE A 197 5.52 -8.62 -10.43
C PHE A 197 5.46 -10.14 -10.45
N PHE A 198 4.25 -10.67 -10.58
CA PHE A 198 3.99 -12.11 -10.55
C PHE A 198 4.48 -12.82 -9.28
N GLU A 199 4.50 -12.09 -8.16
CA GLU A 199 4.89 -12.61 -6.84
C GLU A 199 3.70 -12.52 -5.90
N SER A 200 3.09 -13.67 -5.59
CA SER A 200 1.97 -13.74 -4.65
C SER A 200 2.49 -14.06 -3.24
N PRO A 201 2.34 -13.19 -2.24
CA PRO A 201 2.73 -13.48 -0.86
C PRO A 201 1.97 -14.70 -0.33
N THR A 202 2.70 -15.64 0.30
CA THR A 202 2.12 -16.87 0.85
C THR A 202 2.43 -17.08 2.33
N GLU A 203 3.53 -16.54 2.84
CA GLU A 203 3.94 -16.64 4.24
C GLU A 203 4.93 -15.51 4.59
N ILE A 204 4.81 -14.92 5.77
CA ILE A 204 5.86 -14.08 6.35
C ILE A 204 6.73 -14.99 7.22
N LEU A 205 8.00 -15.11 6.86
CA LEU A 205 8.94 -16.00 7.54
C LEU A 205 9.43 -15.33 8.81
N GLY A 206 9.48 -16.10 9.90
CA GLY A 206 9.86 -15.57 11.21
C GLY A 206 10.83 -16.46 11.98
N GLU A 207 11.69 -15.80 12.76
CA GLU A 207 12.55 -16.42 13.76
C GLU A 207 12.41 -15.66 15.08
N ASN A 208 12.27 -16.38 16.19
CA ASN A 208 12.09 -15.78 17.53
C ASN A 208 10.96 -14.74 17.62
N GLY A 209 9.89 -14.92 16.85
CA GLY A 209 8.74 -14.01 16.81
C GLY A 209 8.93 -12.75 15.97
N LYS A 210 10.04 -12.61 15.24
CA LYS A 210 10.36 -11.48 14.38
C LYS A 210 10.40 -11.88 12.91
N VAL A 211 10.07 -10.95 12.02
CA VAL A 211 10.22 -11.12 10.57
C VAL A 211 11.69 -11.32 10.20
N VAL A 212 11.96 -12.36 9.42
CA VAL A 212 13.28 -12.62 8.80
C VAL A 212 13.20 -12.85 7.29
N GLY A 213 11.99 -12.88 6.74
CA GLY A 213 11.80 -12.94 5.30
C GLY A 213 10.35 -12.95 4.86
N LEU A 214 10.16 -12.99 3.55
CA LEU A 214 8.87 -13.12 2.90
C LEU A 214 8.94 -14.29 1.91
N ARG A 215 7.98 -15.21 1.98
CA ARG A 215 7.80 -16.24 0.96
C ARG A 215 6.71 -15.84 -0.01
N THR A 216 7.04 -15.87 -1.30
CA THR A 216 6.10 -15.65 -2.40
C THR A 216 6.00 -16.88 -3.27
N GLU A 217 4.84 -17.07 -3.92
CA GLU A 217 4.67 -18.02 -5.01
C GLU A 217 4.71 -17.26 -6.33
N ARG A 218 5.52 -17.73 -7.29
CA ARG A 218 5.49 -17.21 -8.66
C ARG A 218 4.13 -17.50 -9.28
N THR A 219 3.56 -16.47 -9.90
CA THR A 219 2.33 -16.59 -10.67
C THR A 219 2.63 -16.47 -12.17
N GLU A 220 1.70 -16.93 -12.99
CA GLU A 220 1.75 -16.76 -14.44
C GLU A 220 0.38 -16.35 -14.98
N LEU A 221 0.37 -15.61 -16.09
CA LEU A 221 -0.85 -15.15 -16.74
C LEU A 221 -1.67 -16.34 -17.29
N ASP A 222 -2.99 -16.25 -17.16
CA ASP A 222 -3.91 -17.30 -17.63
C ASP A 222 -4.55 -17.03 -19.01
N GLY A 223 -4.17 -15.94 -19.67
CA GLY A 223 -4.72 -15.47 -20.95
C GLY A 223 -5.81 -14.41 -20.80
N THR A 224 -6.38 -14.24 -19.59
CA THR A 224 -7.49 -13.31 -19.32
C THR A 224 -7.05 -12.02 -18.63
N GLY A 225 -5.75 -11.83 -18.40
CA GLY A 225 -5.21 -10.78 -17.53
C GLY A 225 -5.33 -11.10 -16.03
N ASN A 226 -5.76 -12.32 -15.70
CA ASN A 226 -5.65 -12.90 -14.37
C ASN A 226 -4.43 -13.83 -14.31
N VAL A 227 -4.20 -14.41 -13.14
CA VAL A 227 -3.03 -15.24 -12.89
C VAL A 227 -3.40 -16.52 -12.16
N ARG A 228 -2.55 -17.53 -12.32
CA ARG A 228 -2.55 -18.77 -11.52
C ARG A 228 -1.20 -18.97 -10.86
N GLY A 229 -1.19 -19.68 -9.73
CA GLY A 229 0.04 -20.10 -9.06
C GLY A 229 0.78 -21.15 -9.86
N THR A 230 2.11 -21.09 -9.85
CA THR A 230 2.99 -22.05 -10.55
C THR A 230 3.48 -23.17 -9.63
N GLY A 231 3.27 -23.05 -8.31
CA GLY A 231 3.86 -23.92 -7.29
C GLY A 231 5.37 -23.69 -7.08
N THR A 232 5.97 -22.69 -7.72
CA THR A 232 7.37 -22.30 -7.51
C THR A 232 7.44 -21.17 -6.49
N TYR A 233 8.26 -21.33 -5.46
CA TYR A 233 8.34 -20.40 -4.34
C TYR A 233 9.70 -19.69 -4.28
N ASN A 234 9.67 -18.41 -3.90
CA ASN A 234 10.83 -17.58 -3.64
C ASN A 234 10.82 -17.11 -2.19
N ASP A 235 11.97 -17.19 -1.53
CA ASP A 235 12.17 -16.63 -0.19
C ASP A 235 13.03 -15.37 -0.30
N TRP A 236 12.48 -14.26 0.16
CA TRP A 236 13.11 -12.94 0.13
C TRP A 236 13.63 -12.58 1.51
N ASP A 237 14.91 -12.21 1.58
CA ASP A 237 15.57 -11.72 2.80
C ASP A 237 15.11 -10.28 3.09
N VAL A 238 14.11 -10.13 3.95
CA VAL A 238 13.54 -8.85 4.39
C VAL A 238 13.27 -8.90 5.90
N GLN A 239 13.44 -7.77 6.59
CA GLN A 239 13.30 -7.70 8.05
C GLN A 239 12.02 -6.99 8.50
N ALA A 240 11.27 -6.39 7.57
CA ALA A 240 9.93 -5.86 7.82
C ALA A 240 9.02 -5.98 6.59
N VAL A 241 7.71 -6.07 6.82
CA VAL A 241 6.67 -6.19 5.80
C VAL A 241 5.59 -5.15 6.05
N TYR A 242 5.21 -4.40 5.02
CA TYR A 242 4.12 -3.41 5.04
C TYR A 242 2.98 -3.86 4.12
N ARG A 243 1.78 -4.01 4.66
CA ARG A 243 0.64 -4.65 3.98
C ARG A 243 -0.30 -3.62 3.36
N ALA A 244 -0.06 -3.24 2.10
CA ALA A 244 -0.85 -2.26 1.35
C ALA A 244 -1.88 -2.93 0.41
N VAL A 245 -2.67 -3.87 0.94
CA VAL A 245 -3.62 -4.69 0.16
C VAL A 245 -5.05 -4.13 0.10
N GLY A 246 -5.23 -2.88 0.55
CA GLY A 246 -6.46 -2.10 0.49
C GLY A 246 -7.04 -1.79 1.87
N TYR A 247 -7.96 -0.83 1.92
CA TYR A 247 -8.65 -0.43 3.14
C TYR A 247 -10.02 -1.11 3.31
N LEU A 248 -10.51 -1.13 4.55
CA LEU A 248 -11.81 -1.57 5.00
C LEU A 248 -12.42 -0.45 5.86
N SER A 249 -13.71 -0.16 5.68
CA SER A 249 -14.42 0.68 6.64
C SER A 249 -14.59 -0.06 7.97
N GLN A 250 -14.69 0.69 9.06
CA GLN A 250 -15.09 0.14 10.34
C GLN A 250 -16.62 0.08 10.44
N ASN A 251 -17.11 -0.87 11.24
CA ASN A 251 -18.52 -0.95 11.59
C ASN A 251 -18.92 0.32 12.36
N ILE A 252 -19.93 1.03 11.85
CA ILE A 252 -20.45 2.25 12.44
C ILE A 252 -21.67 1.89 13.29
N ALA A 253 -21.65 2.30 14.56
CA ALA A 253 -22.74 2.03 15.50
C ALA A 253 -24.11 2.41 14.92
N GLN A 254 -25.12 1.57 15.16
CA GLN A 254 -26.51 1.79 14.73
C GLN A 254 -26.75 1.79 13.20
N LEU A 255 -25.76 1.37 12.39
CA LEU A 255 -25.91 1.16 10.95
C LEU A 255 -25.71 -0.31 10.56
N PRO A 256 -26.31 -0.76 9.45
CA PRO A 256 -25.96 -2.06 8.86
C PRO A 256 -24.52 -2.03 8.33
N PHE A 257 -23.83 -3.16 8.40
CA PHE A 257 -22.48 -3.31 7.89
C PHE A 257 -22.32 -4.65 7.18
N ASP A 258 -21.73 -4.65 6.00
CA ASP A 258 -21.32 -5.85 5.27
C ASP A 258 -19.84 -6.11 5.57
N ASP A 259 -19.55 -7.09 6.41
CA ASP A 259 -18.18 -7.44 6.82
C ASP A 259 -17.31 -7.94 5.65
N GLN A 260 -17.92 -8.48 4.59
CA GLN A 260 -17.20 -8.99 3.42
C GLN A 260 -16.82 -7.85 2.46
N ALA A 261 -17.79 -6.98 2.17
CA ALA A 261 -17.56 -5.81 1.33
C ALA A 261 -16.77 -4.72 2.07
N GLY A 262 -16.86 -4.68 3.41
CA GLY A 262 -16.29 -3.65 4.26
C GLY A 262 -16.98 -2.30 4.10
N THR A 263 -18.30 -2.31 3.88
CA THR A 263 -19.08 -1.11 3.55
C THR A 263 -20.45 -1.13 4.25
N ILE A 264 -21.07 0.04 4.31
CA ILE A 264 -22.48 0.18 4.69
C ILE A 264 -23.33 -0.15 3.45
N PRO A 265 -24.17 -1.20 3.48
CA PRO A 265 -25.08 -1.52 2.38
C PRO A 265 -25.95 -0.31 2.04
N ASN A 266 -26.04 0.04 0.77
CA ASN A 266 -26.82 1.17 0.32
C ASN A 266 -27.35 0.96 -1.11
N GLU A 267 -28.46 1.64 -1.42
CA GLU A 267 -29.02 1.75 -2.76
C GLU A 267 -28.79 3.18 -3.27
N ALA A 268 -27.84 3.35 -4.18
CA ALA A 268 -27.45 4.66 -4.72
C ALA A 268 -27.17 5.72 -3.63
N GLY A 269 -26.50 5.33 -2.53
CA GLY A 269 -26.14 6.21 -1.42
C GLY A 269 -27.17 6.29 -0.28
N ARG A 270 -28.36 5.72 -0.42
CA ARG A 270 -29.33 5.60 0.66
C ARG A 270 -29.10 4.30 1.43
N VAL A 271 -28.71 4.41 2.71
CA VAL A 271 -28.62 3.28 3.66
C VAL A 271 -30.00 2.71 3.94
#